data_AF-A0A6C0GBY4-F1
#
_entry.id   AF-A0A6C0GBY4-F1
#
_cell.length_a   1.000
_cell.length_b   1.000
_cell.length_c   1.000
_cell.angle_alpha   90.00
_cell.angle_beta   90.00
_cell.angle_gamma   90.00
#
_symmetry.space_group_name_H-M   'P 1'
#
loop_
_entity.id
_entity.type
_entity.pdbx_description
1 polymer ?
#
loop_
_entity_poly.entity_id
_entity_poly.type
_entity_poly.pdbx_seq_one_letter_code
_entity_poly.pdbx_strand_id
1 'polypeptide(L)'
;MDHQKIAYNLINNVFKLKSEDFPMGDKDKNIIYLRGQRFNESLFGRTGFITNYNLNEAFQGKHPDDLFTFIVNNVLVDNKLDAGPKDRQTWDKIKENLTYHRGPDKGEKLSNMGFWNLIKDQIGNEGYNYLSDASAYYSNTINWNAAEAMPYIIGDFVGDVKYNTIEGGFDRIAEELAKAFIVEGGEIFIESQLINFRHNKDDKYPYRYILEIRNTTDNIEHFVYCNDIILAMPRRSLELINQDNCLFENGENVELLHNLRSVLGEPSFKLLMAFTAEPNQKPWWYNELGITHGRSITDLPIRQCYYFGSDPYTHASLMLASYNDMRTVDFWKPLEISDPSKANYKSSVNSESGLERFTPKSTSFVSKKDLEIASKKYKQAPERMVAHTLDQLREMHGLKFIEEPFTTMYENWNDDPYGGGYHAWKARYDVGKVMKYMRRPKQDENIYICGEAYSDQQGWIEGALCVAEKMMQDEFNMSKPSEWLDDNYYLGR
;
A
#
# COMPACT_ATOMS: atom_id res chain seq x y z
N MET A 1 -13.71 7.63 11.75
CA MET A 1 -13.56 6.56 12.74
C MET A 1 -12.10 6.66 13.17
N ASP A 2 -11.79 6.97 14.44
CA ASP A 2 -10.46 7.47 14.83
C ASP A 2 -9.46 6.30 14.98
N HIS A 3 -8.87 5.89 13.86
CA HIS A 3 -8.21 4.60 13.71
C HIS A 3 -6.68 4.63 13.65
N GLN A 4 -6.06 5.81 13.52
CA GLN A 4 -4.62 5.94 13.34
C GLN A 4 -3.95 6.80 14.43
N LYS A 5 -4.23 6.48 15.70
CA LYS A 5 -3.81 7.32 16.82
C LYS A 5 -2.30 7.32 17.04
N ILE A 6 -1.59 6.21 16.83
CA ILE A 6 -0.13 6.19 17.02
C ILE A 6 0.51 7.10 15.97
N ALA A 7 0.18 6.91 14.69
CA ALA A 7 0.69 7.75 13.61
C ALA A 7 0.32 9.23 13.83
N TYR A 8 -0.95 9.51 14.17
CA TYR A 8 -1.41 10.86 14.47
C TYR A 8 -0.62 11.51 15.60
N ASN A 9 -0.39 10.80 16.72
CA ASN A 9 0.32 11.34 17.87
C ASN A 9 1.82 11.51 17.59
N LEU A 10 2.43 10.59 16.84
CA LEU A 10 3.82 10.73 16.39
C LEU A 10 3.99 12.02 15.56
N ILE A 11 3.08 12.27 14.62
CA ILE A 11 3.10 13.45 13.77
C ILE A 11 2.85 14.72 14.59
N ASN A 12 1.73 14.79 15.32
CA ASN A 12 1.25 16.05 15.88
C ASN A 12 1.81 16.36 17.27
N ASN A 13 2.08 15.34 18.09
CA ASN A 13 2.39 15.52 19.51
C ASN A 13 3.86 15.25 19.82
N VAL A 14 4.43 14.18 19.25
CA VAL A 14 5.82 13.77 19.51
C VAL A 14 6.79 14.60 18.67
N PHE A 15 6.73 14.47 17.34
CA PHE A 15 7.65 15.14 16.43
C PHE A 15 7.16 16.52 15.99
N LYS A 16 5.89 16.83 16.21
CA LYS A 16 5.25 18.12 15.87
C LYS A 16 5.50 18.52 14.41
N LEU A 17 5.42 17.52 13.53
CA LEU A 17 5.48 17.69 12.09
C LEU A 17 4.24 18.46 11.62
N LYS A 18 4.42 19.35 10.65
CA LYS A 18 3.31 20.13 10.10
C LYS A 18 2.45 19.24 9.21
N SER A 19 1.23 18.99 9.66
CA SER A 19 0.22 18.30 8.87
C SER A 19 -0.45 19.27 7.88
N GLU A 20 -0.75 18.78 6.68
CA GLU A 20 -1.45 19.51 5.63
C GLU A 20 -2.61 18.69 5.08
N ASP A 21 -3.63 19.36 4.54
CA ASP A 21 -4.76 18.69 3.89
C ASP A 21 -4.29 17.94 2.64
N PHE A 22 -4.78 16.72 2.46
CA PHE A 22 -4.62 15.96 1.23
C PHE A 22 -5.96 15.96 0.47
N PRO A 23 -6.21 16.95 -0.41
CA PRO A 23 -7.53 17.14 -1.01
C PRO A 23 -7.85 16.06 -2.03
N MET A 24 -9.03 15.45 -1.90
CA MET A 24 -9.57 14.47 -2.85
C MET A 24 -10.23 15.10 -4.08
N GLY A 25 -10.19 16.44 -4.18
CA GLY A 25 -10.70 17.20 -5.32
C GLY A 25 -12.17 17.57 -5.24
N ASP A 26 -12.66 18.18 -6.32
CA ASP A 26 -14.06 18.53 -6.52
C ASP A 26 -14.75 17.42 -7.32
N LYS A 27 -15.84 16.85 -6.80
CA LYS A 27 -16.60 15.78 -7.48
C LYS A 27 -17.16 16.23 -8.83
N ASP A 28 -17.40 17.53 -9.04
CA ASP A 28 -17.78 18.09 -10.34
C ASP A 28 -16.62 18.19 -11.33
N LYS A 29 -15.38 17.88 -10.90
CA LYS A 29 -14.15 17.95 -11.71
C LYS A 29 -13.39 16.63 -11.80
N ASN A 30 -13.45 15.80 -10.76
CA ASN A 30 -12.89 14.46 -10.76
C ASN A 30 -13.49 13.63 -11.91
N ILE A 31 -12.63 13.01 -12.72
CA ILE A 31 -13.04 12.28 -13.92
C ILE A 31 -13.07 10.79 -13.64
N ILE A 32 -14.13 10.14 -14.12
CA ILE A 32 -14.30 8.70 -14.14
C ILE A 32 -14.32 8.25 -15.60
N TYR A 33 -13.50 7.26 -15.95
CA TYR A 33 -13.45 6.67 -17.28
C TYR A 33 -13.61 5.15 -17.20
N LEU A 34 -14.79 4.64 -17.54
CA LEU A 34 -15.10 3.21 -17.40
C LEU A 34 -15.79 2.70 -18.66
N ARG A 35 -15.29 1.58 -19.23
CA ARG A 35 -15.83 0.93 -20.43
C ARG A 35 -16.13 1.91 -21.57
N GLY A 36 -15.16 2.79 -21.82
CA GLY A 36 -15.26 3.83 -22.85
C GLY A 36 -16.17 5.02 -22.50
N GLN A 37 -16.76 5.06 -21.30
CA GLN A 37 -17.61 6.16 -20.84
C GLN A 37 -16.81 7.11 -19.96
N ARG A 38 -16.72 8.39 -20.37
CA ARG A 38 -16.14 9.47 -19.57
C ARG A 38 -17.23 10.30 -18.89
N PHE A 39 -17.11 10.55 -17.60
CA PHE A 39 -18.02 11.40 -16.85
C PHE A 39 -17.37 11.98 -15.59
N ASN A 40 -18.00 12.97 -14.98
CA ASN A 40 -17.56 13.54 -13.70
C ASN A 40 -18.15 12.74 -12.54
N GLU A 41 -17.39 12.57 -11.46
CA GLU A 41 -17.78 11.81 -10.27
C GLU A 41 -19.16 12.23 -9.73
N SER A 42 -19.50 13.52 -9.81
CA SER A 42 -20.79 14.05 -9.36
C SER A 42 -22.02 13.55 -10.14
N LEU A 43 -21.85 12.83 -11.25
CA LEU A 43 -22.97 12.17 -11.94
C LEU A 43 -23.45 10.91 -11.21
N PHE A 44 -22.63 10.29 -10.37
CA PHE A 44 -23.08 9.17 -9.55
C PHE A 44 -24.27 9.58 -8.67
N GLY A 45 -25.26 8.70 -8.57
CA GLY A 45 -26.50 8.91 -7.83
C GLY A 45 -27.51 9.88 -8.48
N ARG A 46 -27.17 10.55 -9.59
CA ARG A 46 -28.12 11.43 -10.29
C ARG A 46 -29.20 10.61 -11.00
N THR A 47 -30.45 11.05 -10.86
CA THR A 47 -31.60 10.39 -11.50
C THR A 47 -31.40 10.28 -13.02
N GLY A 48 -31.53 9.06 -13.55
CA GLY A 48 -31.40 8.77 -14.98
C GLY A 48 -29.96 8.61 -15.49
N PHE A 49 -28.94 8.79 -14.64
CA PHE A 49 -27.57 8.44 -15.01
C PHE A 49 -27.39 6.91 -15.07
N ILE A 50 -26.75 6.42 -16.12
CA ILE A 50 -26.55 4.99 -16.38
C ILE A 50 -25.08 4.79 -16.72
N THR A 51 -24.46 3.78 -16.08
CA THR A 51 -23.08 3.38 -16.39
C THR A 51 -23.07 2.32 -17.50
N ASN A 52 -21.94 2.17 -18.19
CA ASN A 52 -21.75 1.13 -19.22
C ASN A 52 -21.60 -0.31 -18.66
N TYR A 53 -22.13 -0.58 -17.47
CA TYR A 53 -22.19 -1.91 -16.86
C TYR A 53 -23.62 -2.42 -16.91
N ASN A 54 -23.81 -3.71 -17.17
CA ASN A 54 -25.14 -4.31 -17.17
C ASN A 54 -25.56 -4.69 -15.73
N LEU A 55 -25.81 -3.67 -14.91
CA LEU A 55 -26.19 -3.83 -13.50
C LEU A 55 -27.70 -4.03 -13.36
N ASN A 56 -28.11 -4.64 -12.24
CA ASN A 56 -29.49 -4.60 -11.79
C ASN A 56 -29.94 -3.13 -11.66
N GLU A 57 -31.19 -2.84 -12.04
CA GLU A 57 -31.79 -1.50 -11.98
C GLU A 57 -31.60 -0.82 -10.63
N ALA A 58 -31.65 -1.57 -9.52
CA ALA A 58 -31.45 -1.07 -8.17
C ALA A 58 -30.04 -0.50 -7.90
N PHE A 59 -29.05 -0.81 -8.74
CA PHE A 59 -27.66 -0.36 -8.62
C PHE A 59 -27.21 0.57 -9.74
N GLN A 60 -28.06 0.80 -10.75
CA GLN A 60 -27.62 1.59 -11.88
C GLN A 60 -27.34 3.05 -11.53
N GLY A 61 -26.20 3.54 -12.04
CA GLY A 61 -25.75 4.91 -11.82
C GLY A 61 -25.33 5.24 -10.37
N LYS A 62 -25.40 4.30 -9.43
CA LYS A 62 -25.00 4.51 -8.03
C LYS A 62 -23.50 4.63 -7.88
N HIS A 63 -23.04 5.20 -6.77
CA HIS A 63 -21.61 5.25 -6.44
C HIS A 63 -21.15 3.85 -5.98
N PRO A 64 -19.89 3.42 -6.22
CA PRO A 64 -19.39 2.15 -5.69
C PRO A 64 -19.55 2.01 -4.17
N ASP A 65 -19.35 3.09 -3.43
CA ASP A 65 -19.58 3.16 -1.96
C ASP A 65 -20.98 2.72 -1.55
N ASP A 66 -22.01 3.06 -2.33
CA ASP A 66 -23.40 2.67 -2.03
C ASP A 66 -23.57 1.15 -2.12
N LEU A 67 -22.89 0.52 -3.08
CA LEU A 67 -22.93 -0.92 -3.30
C LEU A 67 -22.14 -1.66 -2.24
N PHE A 68 -20.95 -1.18 -1.86
CA PHE A 68 -20.22 -1.74 -0.72
C PHE A 68 -21.03 -1.64 0.57
N THR A 69 -21.62 -0.47 0.83
CA THR A 69 -22.49 -0.24 1.99
C THR A 69 -23.68 -1.22 1.99
N PHE A 70 -24.31 -1.42 0.83
CA PHE A 70 -25.39 -2.40 0.68
C PHE A 70 -24.93 -3.83 1.00
N ILE A 71 -23.79 -4.26 0.46
CA ILE A 71 -23.25 -5.61 0.66
C ILE A 71 -22.97 -5.89 2.14
N VAL A 72 -22.31 -4.94 2.83
CA VAL A 72 -21.98 -5.08 4.25
C VAL A 72 -23.23 -5.04 5.11
N ASN A 73 -24.14 -4.09 4.87
CA ASN A 73 -25.37 -3.97 5.65
C ASN A 73 -26.26 -5.21 5.53
N ASN A 74 -26.33 -5.85 4.36
CA ASN A 74 -27.08 -7.10 4.22
C ASN A 74 -26.51 -8.23 5.10
N VAL A 75 -25.18 -8.37 5.17
CA VAL A 75 -24.55 -9.36 6.05
C VAL A 75 -24.88 -9.06 7.51
N LEU A 76 -24.78 -7.79 7.92
CA LEU A 76 -25.07 -7.38 9.30
C LEU A 76 -26.53 -7.64 9.67
N VAL A 77 -27.47 -7.23 8.83
CA VAL A 77 -28.92 -7.42 9.05
C VAL A 77 -29.28 -8.90 9.11
N ASP A 78 -28.74 -9.72 8.21
CA ASP A 78 -28.97 -11.18 8.24
C ASP A 78 -28.44 -11.83 9.52
N ASN A 79 -27.40 -11.23 10.13
CA ASN A 79 -26.86 -11.63 11.43
C ASN A 79 -27.48 -10.87 12.62
N LYS A 80 -28.63 -10.21 12.42
CA LYS A 80 -29.40 -9.49 13.45
C LYS A 80 -28.63 -8.34 14.11
N LEU A 81 -27.78 -7.67 13.33
CA LEU A 81 -27.08 -6.46 13.73
C LEU A 81 -27.69 -5.27 12.99
N ASP A 82 -28.02 -4.21 13.73
CA ASP A 82 -28.68 -3.02 13.18
C ASP A 82 -27.75 -2.19 12.28
N ALA A 83 -26.45 -2.13 12.60
CA ALA A 83 -25.44 -1.38 11.87
C ALA A 83 -24.03 -1.90 12.16
N GLY A 84 -23.07 -1.49 11.33
CA GLY A 84 -21.65 -1.78 11.54
C GLY A 84 -21.14 -1.07 12.80
N PRO A 85 -20.28 -1.72 13.62
CA PRO A 85 -19.63 -1.06 14.73
C PRO A 85 -18.83 0.19 14.31
N LYS A 86 -18.65 1.12 15.26
CA LYS A 86 -17.88 2.37 15.06
C LYS A 86 -16.44 2.27 15.53
N ASP A 87 -16.00 1.09 15.98
CA ASP A 87 -14.66 0.89 16.53
C ASP A 87 -14.12 -0.50 16.18
N ARG A 88 -12.79 -0.60 16.06
CA ARG A 88 -12.08 -1.83 15.65
C ARG A 88 -12.29 -2.98 16.64
N GLN A 89 -12.29 -2.70 17.94
CA GLN A 89 -12.42 -3.72 18.97
C GLN A 89 -13.78 -4.42 18.91
N THR A 90 -14.85 -3.66 18.68
CA THR A 90 -16.20 -4.23 18.51
C THR A 90 -16.32 -4.98 17.19
N TRP A 91 -15.71 -4.48 16.10
CA TRP A 91 -15.61 -5.24 14.85
C TRP A 91 -14.94 -6.60 15.05
N ASP A 92 -13.80 -6.66 15.74
CA ASP A 92 -13.09 -7.91 16.02
C ASP A 92 -13.94 -8.92 16.80
N LYS A 93 -14.75 -8.46 17.76
CA LYS A 93 -15.68 -9.32 18.51
C LYS A 93 -16.79 -9.91 17.65
N ILE A 94 -17.37 -9.12 16.73
CA ILE A 94 -18.51 -9.61 15.93
C ILE A 94 -18.05 -10.51 14.78
N LYS A 95 -16.89 -10.22 14.15
CA LYS A 95 -16.39 -10.94 12.98
C LYS A 95 -16.24 -12.44 13.20
N GLU A 96 -15.91 -12.87 14.43
CA GLU A 96 -15.77 -14.28 14.80
C GLU A 96 -17.06 -15.11 14.65
N ASN A 97 -18.21 -14.43 14.67
CA ASN A 97 -19.54 -15.05 14.72
C ASN A 97 -20.39 -14.77 13.48
N LEU A 98 -19.95 -13.89 12.58
CA LEU A 98 -20.70 -13.59 11.35
C LEU A 98 -20.77 -14.83 10.46
N THR A 99 -21.99 -15.19 10.06
CA THR A 99 -22.28 -16.31 9.15
C THR A 99 -23.00 -15.80 7.92
N TYR A 100 -22.74 -16.39 6.75
CA TYR A 100 -23.42 -16.01 5.52
C TYR A 100 -24.75 -16.77 5.38
N HIS A 101 -25.81 -16.10 4.94
CA HIS A 101 -27.18 -16.67 4.98
C HIS A 101 -27.78 -16.94 3.59
N ARG A 102 -27.00 -16.74 2.52
CA ARG A 102 -27.47 -16.75 1.13
C ARG A 102 -26.55 -17.58 0.23
N GLY A 103 -27.03 -17.89 -0.97
CA GLY A 103 -26.21 -18.45 -2.04
C GLY A 103 -25.52 -19.80 -1.72
N PRO A 104 -24.45 -20.13 -2.47
CA PRO A 104 -23.69 -21.37 -2.31
C PRO A 104 -22.98 -21.52 -0.96
N ASP A 105 -22.59 -20.40 -0.34
CA ASP A 105 -21.84 -20.37 0.93
C ASP A 105 -22.75 -20.19 2.16
N LYS A 106 -24.06 -20.47 2.02
CA LYS A 106 -25.01 -20.38 3.13
C LYS A 106 -24.61 -21.29 4.28
N GLY A 107 -24.50 -20.70 5.47
CA GLY A 107 -24.09 -21.37 6.71
C GLY A 107 -22.58 -21.30 6.98
N GLU A 108 -21.77 -20.81 6.04
CA GLU A 108 -20.33 -20.66 6.22
C GLU A 108 -20.01 -19.39 7.04
N LYS A 109 -18.94 -19.43 7.83
CA LYS A 109 -18.44 -18.23 8.51
C LYS A 109 -17.85 -17.26 7.50
N LEU A 110 -18.06 -15.96 7.69
CA LEU A 110 -17.48 -14.95 6.81
C LEU A 110 -15.93 -14.99 6.83
N SER A 111 -15.32 -15.43 7.93
CA SER A 111 -13.87 -15.64 8.02
C SER A 111 -13.34 -16.77 7.11
N ASN A 112 -14.20 -17.68 6.69
CA ASN A 112 -13.88 -18.81 5.81
C ASN A 112 -14.26 -18.55 4.35
N MET A 113 -14.90 -17.41 4.09
CA MET A 113 -15.40 -16.99 2.79
C MET A 113 -14.50 -15.90 2.21
N GLY A 114 -14.34 -15.89 0.90
CA GLY A 114 -13.66 -14.82 0.19
C GLY A 114 -14.57 -13.61 -0.09
N PHE A 115 -14.03 -12.40 -0.05
CA PHE A 115 -14.82 -11.18 -0.26
C PHE A 115 -15.36 -11.06 -1.68
N TRP A 116 -14.62 -11.51 -2.70
CA TRP A 116 -15.15 -11.61 -4.05
C TRP A 116 -16.32 -12.59 -4.11
N ASN A 117 -16.23 -13.76 -3.44
CA ASN A 117 -17.39 -14.67 -3.35
C ASN A 117 -18.63 -13.96 -2.80
N LEU A 118 -18.46 -13.14 -1.75
CA LEU A 118 -19.54 -12.36 -1.14
C LEU A 118 -20.12 -11.32 -2.08
N ILE A 119 -19.27 -10.49 -2.71
CA ILE A 119 -19.70 -9.46 -3.66
C ILE A 119 -20.48 -10.11 -4.81
N LYS A 120 -19.91 -11.14 -5.43
CA LYS A 120 -20.50 -11.79 -6.60
C LYS A 120 -21.85 -12.43 -6.27
N ASP A 121 -22.02 -13.01 -5.09
CA ASP A 121 -23.29 -13.63 -4.70
C ASP A 121 -24.39 -12.58 -4.42
N GLN A 122 -24.04 -11.43 -3.86
CA GLN A 122 -25.02 -10.38 -3.56
C GLN A 122 -25.42 -9.51 -4.75
N ILE A 123 -24.47 -9.15 -5.63
CA ILE A 123 -24.73 -8.18 -6.72
C ILE A 123 -24.36 -8.70 -8.12
N GLY A 124 -24.00 -9.97 -8.24
CA GLY A 124 -23.69 -10.62 -9.52
C GLY A 124 -22.30 -10.28 -10.06
N ASN A 125 -21.94 -10.90 -11.19
CA ASN A 125 -20.60 -10.75 -11.78
C ASN A 125 -20.37 -9.35 -12.39
N GLU A 126 -21.39 -8.77 -13.03
CA GLU A 126 -21.28 -7.41 -13.55
C GLU A 126 -21.20 -6.37 -12.44
N GLY A 127 -21.90 -6.61 -11.31
CA GLY A 127 -21.76 -5.79 -10.11
C GLY A 127 -20.34 -5.87 -9.53
N TYR A 128 -19.76 -7.06 -9.48
CA TYR A 128 -18.36 -7.24 -9.11
C TYR A 128 -17.40 -6.48 -10.04
N ASN A 129 -17.55 -6.64 -11.37
CA ASN A 129 -16.71 -5.94 -12.34
C ASN A 129 -16.81 -4.42 -12.16
N TYR A 130 -18.02 -3.90 -12.00
CA TYR A 130 -18.26 -2.49 -11.74
C TYR A 130 -17.55 -2.01 -10.46
N LEU A 131 -17.69 -2.73 -9.34
CA LEU A 131 -17.00 -2.38 -8.10
C LEU A 131 -15.48 -2.40 -8.30
N SER A 132 -14.94 -3.48 -8.87
CA SER A 132 -13.52 -3.66 -9.11
C SER A 132 -12.94 -2.50 -9.94
N ASP A 133 -13.65 -2.09 -10.98
CA ASP A 133 -13.19 -1.06 -11.89
C ASP A 133 -13.40 0.36 -11.33
N ALA A 134 -14.54 0.63 -10.65
CA ALA A 134 -14.92 1.95 -10.18
C ALA A 134 -14.39 2.33 -8.78
N SER A 135 -13.96 1.37 -7.95
CA SER A 135 -13.51 1.63 -6.57
C SER A 135 -12.06 2.13 -6.44
N ALA A 136 -11.45 2.60 -7.53
CA ALA A 136 -10.05 3.00 -7.67
C ALA A 136 -9.02 1.86 -7.53
N TYR A 137 -9.10 1.09 -6.45
CA TYR A 137 -8.19 -0.01 -6.11
C TYR A 137 -8.81 -1.36 -6.44
N TYR A 138 -8.06 -2.24 -7.10
CA TYR A 138 -8.51 -3.62 -7.31
C TYR A 138 -8.40 -4.46 -6.04
N SER A 139 -7.48 -4.12 -5.14
CA SER A 139 -7.34 -4.72 -3.81
C SER A 139 -8.66 -4.77 -3.04
N ASN A 140 -9.46 -3.71 -3.15
CA ASN A 140 -10.76 -3.60 -2.51
C ASN A 140 -11.73 -4.74 -2.87
N THR A 141 -11.46 -5.47 -3.95
CA THR A 141 -12.33 -6.55 -4.46
C THR A 141 -11.62 -7.91 -4.59
N ILE A 142 -10.38 -8.05 -4.10
CA ILE A 142 -9.68 -9.35 -4.14
C ILE A 142 -10.42 -10.40 -3.31
N ASN A 143 -10.05 -11.67 -3.48
CA ASN A 143 -10.72 -12.76 -2.76
C ASN A 143 -10.09 -13.06 -1.39
N TRP A 144 -9.88 -12.02 -0.60
CA TRP A 144 -9.41 -12.08 0.79
C TRP A 144 -10.54 -12.38 1.79
N ASN A 145 -10.21 -12.53 3.07
CA ASN A 145 -11.13 -12.86 4.15
C ASN A 145 -12.31 -11.86 4.21
N ALA A 146 -13.53 -12.32 3.94
CA ALA A 146 -14.70 -11.45 3.87
C ALA A 146 -15.02 -10.77 5.21
N ALA A 147 -14.72 -11.42 6.34
CA ALA A 147 -14.92 -10.81 7.65
C ALA A 147 -13.98 -9.61 7.87
N GLU A 148 -12.70 -9.71 7.46
CA GLU A 148 -11.73 -8.62 7.57
C GLU A 148 -11.96 -7.51 6.54
N ALA A 149 -12.43 -7.87 5.33
CA ALA A 149 -12.70 -6.91 4.26
C ALA A 149 -13.80 -5.90 4.60
N MET A 150 -14.86 -6.34 5.30
CA MET A 150 -16.01 -5.48 5.61
C MET A 150 -15.66 -4.21 6.41
N PRO A 151 -15.00 -4.29 7.59
CA PRO A 151 -14.61 -3.08 8.31
C PRO A 151 -13.58 -2.25 7.55
N TYR A 152 -12.67 -2.86 6.79
CA TYR A 152 -11.67 -2.15 6.00
C TYR A 152 -12.34 -1.24 4.95
N ILE A 153 -13.23 -1.82 4.13
CA ILE A 153 -13.91 -1.06 3.07
C ILE A 153 -14.80 0.04 3.64
N ILE A 154 -15.62 -0.26 4.65
CA ILE A 154 -16.55 0.70 5.24
C ILE A 154 -15.82 1.79 6.03
N GLY A 155 -14.72 1.44 6.71
CA GLY A 155 -13.99 2.37 7.58
C GLY A 155 -13.09 3.34 6.83
N ASP A 156 -12.42 2.86 5.77
CA ASP A 156 -11.31 3.60 5.15
C ASP A 156 -11.67 4.22 3.79
N PHE A 157 -12.68 3.71 3.09
CA PHE A 157 -12.95 4.07 1.69
C PHE A 157 -14.37 4.58 1.42
N VAL A 158 -15.33 4.33 2.31
CA VAL A 158 -16.73 4.73 2.12
C VAL A 158 -17.03 6.06 2.80
N GLY A 159 -17.63 6.98 2.05
CA GLY A 159 -18.11 8.27 2.54
C GLY A 159 -17.10 9.42 2.46
N ASP A 160 -17.43 10.56 3.08
CA ASP A 160 -16.60 11.77 3.01
C ASP A 160 -15.42 11.72 4.01
N VAL A 161 -14.48 10.80 3.78
CA VAL A 161 -13.22 10.70 4.53
C VAL A 161 -12.32 11.89 4.18
N LYS A 162 -11.73 12.51 5.20
CA LYS A 162 -10.72 13.56 5.03
C LYS A 162 -9.34 12.98 5.28
N TYR A 163 -8.44 13.16 4.32
CA TYR A 163 -7.06 12.74 4.42
C TYR A 163 -6.16 13.93 4.69
N ASN A 164 -5.09 13.66 5.43
CA ASN A 164 -4.00 14.59 5.66
C ASN A 164 -2.68 13.95 5.24
N THR A 165 -1.72 14.80 4.91
CA THR A 165 -0.32 14.43 4.65
C THR A 165 0.59 15.30 5.53
N ILE A 166 1.90 15.15 5.35
CA ILE A 166 2.93 15.91 6.06
C ILE A 166 3.65 16.82 5.08
N GLU A 167 3.87 18.07 5.48
CA GLU A 167 4.71 19.00 4.71
C GLU A 167 6.12 18.42 4.52
N GLY A 168 6.53 18.30 3.25
CA GLY A 168 7.81 17.71 2.87
C GLY A 168 7.82 16.20 2.66
N GLY A 169 6.69 15.51 2.85
CA GLY A 169 6.55 14.08 2.55
C GLY A 169 6.25 13.20 3.77
N PHE A 170 5.70 12.01 3.52
CA PHE A 170 5.32 11.06 4.56
C PHE A 170 6.53 10.33 5.20
N ASP A 171 7.66 10.29 4.48
CA ASP A 171 8.95 9.76 4.92
C ASP A 171 9.53 10.50 6.14
N ARG A 172 9.12 11.76 6.35
CA ARG A 172 9.46 12.55 7.55
C ARG A 172 9.21 11.81 8.86
N ILE A 173 8.19 10.97 8.95
CA ILE A 173 7.94 10.15 10.16
C ILE A 173 9.10 9.18 10.40
N ALA A 174 9.55 8.48 9.35
CA ALA A 174 10.65 7.52 9.45
C ALA A 174 11.97 8.23 9.75
N GLU A 175 12.21 9.40 9.15
CA GLU A 175 13.39 10.22 9.44
C GLU A 175 13.45 10.66 10.91
N GLU A 176 12.35 11.17 11.46
CA GLU A 176 12.32 11.62 12.86
C GLU A 176 12.41 10.44 13.84
N LEU A 177 11.77 9.30 13.53
CA LEU A 177 11.95 8.06 14.31
C LEU A 177 13.42 7.61 14.31
N ALA A 178 14.08 7.61 13.15
CA ALA A 178 15.49 7.24 13.03
C ALA A 178 16.40 8.18 13.84
N LYS A 179 16.16 9.50 13.77
CA LYS A 179 16.89 10.48 14.59
C LYS A 179 16.69 10.24 16.07
N ALA A 180 15.45 10.03 16.51
CA ALA A 180 15.14 9.76 17.92
C ALA A 180 15.82 8.47 18.40
N PHE A 181 15.78 7.40 17.60
CA PHE A 181 16.46 6.15 17.92
C PHE A 181 17.97 6.31 18.07
N ILE A 182 18.62 7.06 17.19
CA ILE A 182 20.06 7.34 17.27
C ILE A 182 20.40 8.19 18.51
N VAL A 183 19.57 9.16 18.87
CA VAL A 183 19.77 9.99 20.07
C VAL A 183 19.75 9.14 21.35
N GLU A 184 18.92 8.10 21.40
CA GLU A 184 18.87 7.12 22.49
C GLU A 184 20.02 6.09 22.44
N GLY A 185 20.97 6.23 21.52
CA GLY A 185 22.14 5.36 21.39
C GLY A 185 21.95 4.18 20.44
N GLY A 186 20.86 4.14 19.69
CA GLY A 186 20.64 3.15 18.64
C GLY A 186 21.57 3.34 17.43
N GLU A 187 21.87 2.25 16.73
CA GLU A 187 22.68 2.25 15.51
C GLU A 187 21.86 1.75 14.31
N ILE A 188 21.99 2.42 13.17
CA ILE A 188 21.29 2.06 11.92
C ILE A 188 22.34 1.69 10.88
N PHE A 189 22.27 0.44 10.41
CA PHE A 189 23.13 -0.08 9.36
C PHE A 189 22.33 -0.20 8.06
N ILE A 190 22.59 0.71 7.13
CA ILE A 190 22.05 0.63 5.76
C ILE A 190 22.91 -0.32 4.91
N GLU A 191 22.41 -0.65 3.71
CA GLU A 191 23.12 -1.54 2.77
C GLU A 191 23.51 -2.88 3.43
N SER A 192 22.72 -3.35 4.39
CA SER A 192 23.03 -4.49 5.25
C SER A 192 21.87 -5.49 5.20
N GLN A 193 22.04 -6.55 4.41
CA GLN A 193 21.03 -7.58 4.20
C GLN A 193 21.23 -8.74 5.16
N LEU A 194 20.19 -9.09 5.94
CA LEU A 194 20.16 -10.34 6.71
C LEU A 194 20.05 -11.54 5.76
N ILE A 195 21.06 -12.40 5.75
CA ILE A 195 21.11 -13.63 4.95
C ILE A 195 20.62 -14.83 5.78
N ASN A 196 21.13 -14.95 7.01
CA ASN A 196 20.77 -16.04 7.92
C ASN A 196 20.99 -15.66 9.38
N PHE A 197 20.49 -16.48 10.31
CA PHE A 197 20.83 -16.44 11.73
C PHE A 197 20.81 -17.85 12.34
N ARG A 198 21.49 -18.05 13.46
CA ARG A 198 21.52 -19.34 14.17
C ARG A 198 21.90 -19.15 15.63
N HIS A 199 21.71 -20.18 16.46
CA HIS A 199 22.28 -20.20 17.80
C HIS A 199 23.80 -20.08 17.75
N ASN A 200 24.34 -19.23 18.61
CA ASN A 200 25.76 -19.14 18.82
C ASN A 200 26.25 -20.40 19.57
N LYS A 201 27.27 -21.05 19.02
CA LYS A 201 27.93 -22.21 19.64
C LYS A 201 29.35 -21.87 20.12
N ASP A 202 29.76 -20.62 19.98
CA ASP A 202 31.06 -20.13 20.42
C ASP A 202 30.94 -19.54 21.84
N ASP A 203 31.44 -20.30 22.81
CA ASP A 203 31.48 -19.92 24.23
C ASP A 203 32.29 -18.64 24.50
N LYS A 204 33.10 -18.17 23.54
CA LYS A 204 33.88 -16.94 23.66
C LYS A 204 32.98 -15.69 23.67
N TYR A 205 31.81 -15.76 23.05
CA TYR A 205 30.89 -14.64 22.92
C TYR A 205 29.61 -14.93 23.71
N PRO A 206 29.25 -14.13 24.73
CA PRO A 206 28.12 -14.42 25.63
C PRO A 206 26.76 -14.03 25.03
N TYR A 207 26.57 -14.24 23.73
CA TYR A 207 25.37 -13.90 23.01
C TYR A 207 24.66 -15.17 22.53
N ARG A 208 23.31 -15.15 22.52
CA ARG A 208 22.49 -16.30 22.15
C ARG A 208 22.56 -16.64 20.66
N TYR A 209 22.65 -15.64 19.80
CA TYR A 209 22.60 -15.81 18.35
C TYR A 209 23.79 -15.17 17.64
N ILE A 210 24.01 -15.65 16.43
CA ILE A 210 24.87 -15.04 15.42
C ILE A 210 24.06 -14.84 14.14
N LEU A 211 24.10 -13.63 13.61
CA LEU A 211 23.47 -13.20 12.37
C LEU A 211 24.54 -13.10 11.29
N GLU A 212 24.21 -13.54 10.10
CA GLU A 212 25.02 -13.41 8.89
C GLU A 212 24.43 -12.29 8.04
N ILE A 213 25.19 -11.21 7.90
CA ILE A 213 24.77 -9.98 7.22
C ILE A 213 25.67 -9.78 6.02
N ARG A 214 25.09 -9.50 4.85
CA ARG A 214 25.81 -9.13 3.63
C ARG A 214 25.71 -7.63 3.40
N ASN A 215 26.83 -6.96 3.20
CA ASN A 215 26.83 -5.61 2.69
C ASN A 215 26.42 -5.63 1.20
N THR A 216 25.36 -4.91 0.83
CA THR A 216 24.79 -4.97 -0.52
C THR A 216 25.60 -4.17 -1.56
N THR A 217 26.54 -3.34 -1.12
CA THR A 217 27.38 -2.51 -1.98
C THR A 217 28.62 -3.27 -2.46
N ASP A 218 29.31 -3.99 -1.56
CA ASP A 218 30.53 -4.74 -1.88
C ASP A 218 30.39 -6.27 -1.81
N ASN A 219 29.23 -6.77 -1.37
CA ASN A 219 28.92 -8.19 -1.14
C ASN A 219 29.77 -8.87 -0.05
N ILE A 220 30.40 -8.10 0.83
CA ILE A 220 31.15 -8.66 1.96
C ILE A 220 30.18 -9.09 3.07
N GLU A 221 30.37 -10.33 3.54
CA GLU A 221 29.60 -10.88 4.64
C GLU A 221 30.31 -10.67 5.99
N HIS A 222 29.55 -10.30 7.00
CA HIS A 222 30.00 -10.11 8.37
C HIS A 222 29.02 -10.74 9.37
N PHE A 223 29.53 -10.98 10.57
CA PHE A 223 28.75 -11.61 11.64
C PHE A 223 28.42 -10.63 12.76
N VAL A 224 27.17 -10.61 13.17
CA VAL A 224 26.66 -9.82 14.30
C VAL A 224 26.18 -10.77 15.39
N TYR A 225 26.53 -10.50 16.64
CA TYR A 225 26.12 -11.33 17.79
C TYR A 225 25.05 -10.60 18.60
N CYS A 226 23.98 -11.29 19.00
CA CYS A 226 22.89 -10.69 19.76
C CYS A 226 22.16 -11.70 20.67
N ASN A 227 21.28 -11.19 21.53
CA ASN A 227 20.42 -11.99 22.41
C ASN A 227 18.98 -12.11 21.93
N ASP A 228 18.51 -11.10 21.20
CA ASP A 228 17.13 -10.96 20.73
C ASP A 228 17.16 -10.57 19.25
N ILE A 229 16.22 -11.11 18.47
CA ILE A 229 16.06 -10.82 17.05
C ILE A 229 14.63 -10.33 16.81
N ILE A 230 14.48 -9.10 16.31
CA ILE A 230 13.18 -8.56 15.86
C ILE A 230 13.19 -8.47 14.33
N LEU A 231 12.40 -9.32 13.69
CA LEU A 231 12.24 -9.37 12.24
C LEU A 231 11.09 -8.44 11.82
N ALA A 232 11.38 -7.14 11.73
CA ALA A 232 10.43 -6.11 11.32
C ALA A 232 10.31 -6.00 9.78
N MET A 233 9.88 -7.08 9.12
CA MET A 233 9.94 -7.21 7.66
C MET A 233 8.70 -7.92 7.08
N PRO A 234 8.32 -7.66 5.81
CA PRO A 234 7.12 -8.24 5.21
C PRO A 234 7.28 -9.75 4.96
N ARG A 235 6.17 -10.40 4.61
CA ARG A 235 6.12 -11.85 4.34
C ARG A 235 7.23 -12.31 3.40
N ARG A 236 7.42 -11.62 2.27
CA ARG A 236 8.40 -12.03 1.26
C ARG A 236 9.83 -11.95 1.78
N SER A 237 10.17 -10.91 2.53
CA SER A 237 11.50 -10.79 3.14
C SER A 237 11.80 -11.92 4.13
N LEU A 238 10.80 -12.37 4.91
CA LEU A 238 10.94 -13.55 5.78
C LEU A 238 11.20 -14.83 4.97
N GLU A 239 10.52 -15.00 3.83
CA GLU A 239 10.71 -16.15 2.93
C GLU A 239 12.09 -16.16 2.23
N LEU A 240 12.77 -15.01 2.16
CA LEU A 240 14.09 -14.87 1.54
C LEU A 240 15.26 -15.18 2.47
N ILE A 241 15.04 -15.18 3.79
CA ILE A 241 16.07 -15.63 4.75
C ILE A 241 16.39 -17.09 4.46
N ASN A 242 17.65 -17.50 4.58
CA ASN A 242 18.02 -18.90 4.46
C ASN A 242 17.19 -19.75 5.44
N GLN A 243 16.50 -20.76 4.94
CA GLN A 243 15.55 -21.55 5.72
C GLN A 243 16.24 -22.52 6.71
N ASP A 244 17.54 -22.79 6.55
CA ASP A 244 18.33 -23.55 7.51
C ASP A 244 18.75 -22.67 8.70
N ASN A 245 17.79 -22.45 9.61
CA ASN A 245 17.98 -21.74 10.86
C ASN A 245 17.05 -22.24 11.97
N CYS A 246 17.23 -21.72 13.19
CA CYS A 246 16.47 -22.12 14.37
C CYS A 246 14.97 -21.71 14.33
N LEU A 247 14.54 -20.83 13.42
CA LEU A 247 13.13 -20.45 13.27
C LEU A 247 12.40 -21.34 12.26
N PHE A 248 12.97 -21.49 11.06
CA PHE A 248 12.35 -22.19 9.92
C PHE A 248 12.67 -23.68 9.85
N GLU A 249 13.75 -24.13 10.50
CA GLU A 249 14.14 -25.55 10.61
C GLU A 249 14.20 -26.25 9.25
N ASN A 250 14.89 -25.64 8.28
CA ASN A 250 14.98 -26.13 6.90
C ASN A 250 13.60 -26.33 6.22
N GLY A 251 12.61 -25.52 6.63
CA GLY A 251 11.24 -25.60 6.14
C GLY A 251 10.39 -26.68 6.81
N GLU A 252 10.86 -27.30 7.90
CA GLU A 252 10.11 -28.33 8.64
C GLU A 252 9.14 -27.73 9.67
N ASN A 253 9.26 -26.45 10.01
CA ASN A 253 8.31 -25.76 10.90
C ASN A 253 6.98 -25.47 10.19
N VAL A 254 6.12 -26.49 10.11
CA VAL A 254 4.84 -26.46 9.39
C VAL A 254 3.88 -25.39 9.93
N GLU A 255 3.85 -25.18 11.24
CA GLU A 255 2.97 -24.18 11.86
C GLU A 255 3.40 -22.76 11.47
N LEU A 256 4.70 -22.46 11.51
CA LEU A 256 5.22 -21.19 11.02
C LEU A 256 4.90 -20.99 9.55
N LEU A 257 5.16 -21.99 8.70
CA LEU A 257 4.88 -21.88 7.27
C LEU A 257 3.39 -21.72 6.96
N HIS A 258 2.50 -22.35 7.75
CA HIS A 258 1.06 -22.16 7.66
C HIS A 258 0.68 -20.71 7.98
N ASN A 259 1.14 -20.19 9.12
CA ASN A 259 0.86 -18.83 9.58
C ASN A 259 1.50 -17.76 8.69
N LEU A 260 2.70 -17.99 8.16
CA LEU A 260 3.36 -17.12 7.20
C LEU A 260 2.53 -16.97 5.91
N ARG A 261 1.91 -18.06 5.45
CA ARG A 261 1.08 -18.07 4.23
C ARG A 261 -0.32 -17.51 4.42
N SER A 262 -0.69 -17.06 5.62
CA SER A 262 -2.02 -16.54 5.95
C SER A 262 -2.37 -15.22 5.27
N VAL A 263 -1.39 -14.53 4.68
CA VAL A 263 -1.59 -13.23 4.03
C VAL A 263 -1.29 -13.28 2.54
N LEU A 264 -2.00 -12.49 1.76
CA LEU A 264 -1.73 -12.16 0.36
C LEU A 264 -0.78 -10.97 0.34
N GLY A 265 0.24 -11.00 -0.51
CA GLY A 265 0.96 -9.79 -0.89
C GLY A 265 0.17 -9.09 -1.99
N GLU A 266 0.09 -7.77 -1.92
CA GLU A 266 -0.66 -6.96 -2.87
C GLU A 266 0.30 -6.21 -3.79
N PRO A 267 0.47 -6.66 -5.05
CA PRO A 267 1.29 -5.96 -6.03
C PRO A 267 0.86 -4.49 -6.08
N SER A 268 1.82 -3.58 -6.03
CA SER A 268 1.55 -2.14 -5.98
C SER A 268 2.58 -1.38 -6.80
N PHE A 269 2.14 -0.36 -7.53
CA PHE A 269 2.99 0.45 -8.38
C PHE A 269 2.58 1.93 -8.35
N LYS A 270 3.58 2.80 -8.40
CA LYS A 270 3.40 4.25 -8.51
C LYS A 270 4.30 4.81 -9.60
N LEU A 271 3.75 5.71 -10.41
CA LEU A 271 4.49 6.52 -11.37
C LEU A 271 4.16 8.00 -11.18
N LEU A 272 5.16 8.78 -10.82
CA LEU A 272 5.12 10.21 -10.69
C LEU A 272 5.70 10.87 -11.95
N MET A 273 5.03 11.91 -12.40
CA MET A 273 5.44 12.75 -13.52
C MET A 273 5.40 14.21 -13.09
N ALA A 274 6.51 14.91 -13.28
CA ALA A 274 6.58 16.33 -13.00
C ALA A 274 6.50 17.12 -14.30
N PHE A 275 5.63 18.11 -14.30
CA PHE A 275 5.36 19.00 -15.42
C PHE A 275 5.81 20.40 -15.07
N THR A 276 6.26 21.14 -16.06
CA THR A 276 6.49 22.57 -15.95
C THR A 276 5.69 23.21 -17.04
N ALA A 277 4.95 24.25 -16.69
CA ALA A 277 4.39 25.13 -17.69
C ALA A 277 5.42 26.23 -18.00
N GLU A 278 5.31 26.91 -19.13
CA GLU A 278 6.10 28.14 -19.37
C GLU A 278 5.81 29.16 -18.24
N PRO A 279 6.72 30.12 -17.96
CA PRO A 279 6.46 31.15 -16.96
C PRO A 279 5.08 31.78 -17.14
N ASN A 280 4.23 31.74 -16.10
CA ASN A 280 2.82 32.17 -16.07
C ASN A 280 1.77 31.21 -16.68
N GLN A 281 2.13 29.97 -17.01
CA GLN A 281 1.16 28.94 -17.35
C GLN A 281 0.90 28.02 -16.14
N LYS A 282 -0.28 27.41 -16.10
CA LYS A 282 -0.65 26.38 -15.12
C LYS A 282 -0.50 25.00 -15.76
N PRO A 283 -0.46 23.90 -14.99
CA PRO A 283 -0.35 22.56 -15.58
C PRO A 283 -1.52 22.26 -16.53
N TRP A 284 -1.29 21.38 -17.50
CA TRP A 284 -2.29 21.07 -18.54
C TRP A 284 -3.66 20.68 -17.98
N TRP A 285 -3.75 19.96 -16.86
CA TRP A 285 -5.04 19.58 -16.26
C TRP A 285 -5.82 20.79 -15.72
N TYR A 286 -5.13 21.85 -15.30
CA TYR A 286 -5.79 23.10 -14.96
C TYR A 286 -6.26 23.81 -16.22
N ASN A 287 -5.38 23.99 -17.22
CA ASN A 287 -5.70 24.78 -18.41
C ASN A 287 -6.82 24.15 -19.24
N GLU A 288 -6.75 22.83 -19.43
CA GLU A 288 -7.66 22.11 -20.32
C GLU A 288 -8.95 21.68 -19.62
N LEU A 289 -8.91 21.43 -18.29
CA LEU A 289 -10.02 20.80 -17.56
C LEU A 289 -10.51 21.62 -16.35
N GLY A 290 -9.77 22.66 -15.95
CA GLY A 290 -10.06 23.43 -14.74
C GLY A 290 -9.86 22.64 -13.45
N ILE A 291 -9.04 21.58 -13.47
CA ILE A 291 -8.73 20.77 -12.29
C ILE A 291 -7.57 21.44 -11.55
N THR A 292 -7.69 21.61 -10.23
CA THR A 292 -6.59 22.13 -9.39
C THR A 292 -5.88 21.01 -8.64
N HIS A 293 -6.66 20.13 -8.04
CA HIS A 293 -6.24 19.02 -7.19
C HIS A 293 -7.30 17.93 -7.26
N GLY A 294 -6.96 16.73 -6.82
CA GLY A 294 -7.92 15.63 -6.67
C GLY A 294 -7.45 14.38 -7.37
N ARG A 295 -8.41 13.53 -7.75
CA ARG A 295 -8.12 12.27 -8.43
C ARG A 295 -9.08 11.99 -9.56
N SER A 296 -8.64 11.11 -10.46
CA SER A 296 -9.51 10.50 -11.47
C SER A 296 -9.30 8.99 -11.48
N ILE A 297 -10.36 8.26 -11.79
CA ILE A 297 -10.42 6.79 -11.75
C ILE A 297 -10.73 6.26 -13.15
N THR A 298 -10.07 5.16 -13.54
CA THR A 298 -10.23 4.56 -14.86
C THR A 298 -10.02 3.05 -14.85
N ASP A 299 -10.72 2.31 -15.71
CA ASP A 299 -10.47 0.88 -15.97
C ASP A 299 -9.25 0.61 -16.86
N LEU A 300 -8.60 1.66 -17.38
CA LEU A 300 -7.30 1.58 -18.04
C LEU A 300 -6.18 1.14 -17.07
N PRO A 301 -5.08 0.56 -17.56
CA PRO A 301 -3.95 0.13 -16.73
C PRO A 301 -3.36 1.15 -15.75
N ILE A 302 -3.40 2.45 -16.04
CA ILE A 302 -2.98 3.53 -15.10
C ILE A 302 -3.85 3.60 -13.83
N ARG A 303 -5.07 3.06 -13.88
CA ARG A 303 -6.10 2.96 -12.82
C ARG A 303 -6.59 4.24 -12.18
N GLN A 304 -5.70 5.05 -11.68
CA GLN A 304 -6.04 6.34 -11.10
C GLN A 304 -4.84 7.25 -11.19
N CYS A 305 -5.14 8.53 -11.35
CA CYS A 305 -4.14 9.58 -11.27
C CYS A 305 -4.55 10.60 -10.21
N TYR A 306 -3.55 11.18 -9.54
CA TYR A 306 -3.75 12.30 -8.62
C TYR A 306 -3.10 13.55 -9.19
N TYR A 307 -3.87 14.63 -9.23
CA TYR A 307 -3.40 15.96 -9.57
C TYR A 307 -2.90 16.61 -8.29
N PHE A 308 -1.60 16.85 -8.20
CA PHE A 308 -1.07 17.69 -7.14
C PHE A 308 -1.03 19.15 -7.60
N GLY A 309 -0.83 20.05 -6.65
CA GLY A 309 -0.73 21.47 -6.92
C GLY A 309 0.54 21.83 -7.68
N SER A 310 0.64 23.12 -7.97
CA SER A 310 1.85 23.73 -8.50
C SER A 310 2.62 24.38 -7.36
N ASP A 311 3.95 24.23 -7.39
CA ASP A 311 4.83 24.99 -6.51
C ASP A 311 4.66 26.50 -6.80
N PRO A 312 4.49 27.34 -5.75
CA PRO A 312 4.14 28.75 -5.94
C PRO A 312 5.27 29.59 -6.56
N TYR A 313 6.52 29.11 -6.55
CA TYR A 313 7.68 29.85 -7.02
C TYR A 313 8.16 29.38 -8.40
N THR A 314 8.25 28.07 -8.58
CA THR A 314 8.76 27.43 -9.80
C THR A 314 7.67 27.12 -10.81
N HIS A 315 6.40 27.08 -10.37
CA HIS A 315 5.25 26.59 -11.14
C HIS A 315 5.36 25.12 -11.60
N ALA A 316 6.38 24.40 -11.10
CA ALA A 316 6.48 22.96 -11.27
C ALA A 316 5.25 22.30 -10.65
N SER A 317 4.67 21.34 -11.35
CA SER A 317 3.47 20.63 -10.90
C SER A 317 3.73 19.14 -10.92
N LEU A 318 3.20 18.42 -9.94
CA LEU A 318 3.40 16.98 -9.82
C LEU A 318 2.08 16.26 -10.11
N MET A 319 2.16 15.14 -10.80
CA MET A 319 1.04 14.22 -10.95
C MET A 319 1.52 12.83 -10.55
N LEU A 320 0.76 12.16 -9.68
CA LEU A 320 0.83 10.70 -9.58
C LEU A 320 0.05 10.16 -10.77
N ALA A 321 0.75 9.92 -11.87
CA ALA A 321 0.17 9.62 -13.17
C ALA A 321 -0.42 8.21 -13.25
N SER A 322 0.11 7.29 -12.45
CA SER A 322 -0.47 5.97 -12.22
C SER A 322 -0.28 5.61 -10.76
N TYR A 323 -1.37 5.23 -10.10
CA TYR A 323 -1.36 4.61 -8.79
C TYR A 323 -2.23 3.37 -8.82
N ASN A 324 -1.61 2.21 -8.95
CA ASN A 324 -2.36 1.00 -9.20
C ASN A 324 -1.84 -0.19 -8.39
N ASP A 325 -2.66 -1.22 -8.34
CA ASP A 325 -2.42 -2.44 -7.61
C ASP A 325 -2.87 -3.68 -8.39
N MET A 326 -2.57 -4.86 -7.81
CA MET A 326 -3.03 -6.16 -8.26
C MET A 326 -2.81 -6.38 -9.77
N ARG A 327 -3.88 -6.74 -10.49
CA ARG A 327 -3.84 -7.21 -11.90
C ARG A 327 -3.27 -6.20 -12.90
N THR A 328 -3.21 -4.92 -12.56
CA THR A 328 -2.64 -3.89 -13.45
C THR A 328 -1.16 -3.64 -13.26
N VAL A 329 -0.53 -4.18 -12.21
CA VAL A 329 0.93 -4.09 -12.06
C VAL A 329 1.63 -4.88 -13.18
N ASP A 330 1.06 -6.02 -13.58
CA ASP A 330 1.60 -6.86 -14.65
C ASP A 330 1.62 -6.17 -16.02
N PHE A 331 0.78 -5.15 -16.25
CA PHE A 331 0.83 -4.34 -17.47
C PHE A 331 2.17 -3.60 -17.58
N TRP A 332 2.68 -3.10 -16.46
CA TRP A 332 3.92 -2.34 -16.39
C TRP A 332 5.16 -3.22 -16.42
N LYS A 333 5.05 -4.49 -15.96
CA LYS A 333 6.20 -5.37 -15.76
C LYS A 333 7.05 -5.60 -17.03
N PRO A 334 6.48 -5.88 -18.22
CA PRO A 334 7.26 -6.01 -19.45
C PRO A 334 7.96 -4.72 -19.89
N LEU A 335 7.57 -3.55 -19.36
CA LEU A 335 8.21 -2.27 -19.67
C LEU A 335 9.41 -1.98 -18.75
N GLU A 336 9.52 -2.69 -17.62
CA GLU A 336 10.65 -2.58 -16.69
C GLU A 336 11.84 -3.45 -17.08
N ILE A 337 11.60 -4.49 -17.86
CA ILE A 337 12.59 -5.50 -18.21
C ILE A 337 13.37 -5.01 -19.43
N SER A 338 14.70 -5.04 -19.34
CA SER A 338 15.55 -4.73 -20.47
C SER A 338 15.45 -5.82 -21.55
N ASP A 339 15.50 -5.42 -22.82
CA ASP A 339 15.52 -6.37 -23.93
C ASP A 339 16.97 -6.84 -24.14
N PRO A 340 17.34 -8.08 -23.75
CA PRO A 340 18.71 -8.55 -23.84
C PRO A 340 19.20 -8.60 -25.29
N SER A 341 18.29 -8.76 -26.26
CA SER A 341 18.63 -8.76 -27.68
C SER A 341 19.01 -7.38 -28.22
N LYS A 342 18.67 -6.31 -27.48
CA LYS A 342 18.98 -4.91 -27.79
C LYS A 342 20.06 -4.32 -26.90
N ALA A 343 20.75 -5.14 -26.11
CA ALA A 343 21.89 -4.71 -25.32
C ALA A 343 23.04 -4.31 -26.27
N ASN A 344 23.06 -3.03 -26.66
CA ASN A 344 24.19 -2.45 -27.37
C ASN A 344 25.37 -2.35 -26.39
N TYR A 345 26.44 -3.12 -26.63
CA TYR A 345 27.71 -3.08 -25.86
C TYR A 345 28.45 -1.72 -25.90
N LYS A 346 27.84 -0.68 -26.48
CA LYS A 346 28.38 0.67 -26.58
C LYS A 346 27.32 1.69 -26.14
N SER A 347 27.34 2.08 -24.87
CA SER A 347 27.32 3.49 -24.41
C SER A 347 26.34 3.86 -23.29
N SER A 348 26.87 4.76 -22.45
CA SER A 348 26.24 5.70 -21.52
C SER A 348 25.68 5.15 -20.21
N VAL A 349 25.94 5.96 -19.17
CA VAL A 349 25.72 5.77 -17.73
C VAL A 349 24.25 5.52 -17.35
N ASN A 350 23.31 5.64 -18.31
CA ASN A 350 21.87 5.46 -18.10
C ASN A 350 21.31 4.19 -18.77
N SER A 351 22.16 3.32 -19.33
CA SER A 351 21.75 2.05 -19.92
C SER A 351 22.05 0.90 -18.95
N GLU A 352 21.05 0.50 -18.16
CA GLU A 352 21.00 -0.90 -17.73
C GLU A 352 20.73 -1.70 -19.01
N SER A 353 21.74 -2.46 -19.46
CA SER A 353 21.81 -3.17 -20.75
C SER A 353 20.45 -3.46 -21.40
N GLY A 354 20.03 -2.63 -22.36
CA GLY A 354 18.82 -2.84 -23.18
C GLY A 354 17.52 -2.17 -22.71
N LEU A 355 17.56 -1.30 -21.69
CA LEU A 355 16.41 -0.50 -21.24
C LEU A 355 16.67 1.01 -21.33
N GLU A 356 15.93 1.70 -22.19
CA GLU A 356 15.99 3.16 -22.32
C GLU A 356 15.12 3.82 -21.23
N ARG A 357 15.79 4.48 -20.29
CA ARG A 357 15.17 5.28 -19.23
C ARG A 357 14.78 6.65 -19.76
N PHE A 358 13.68 7.20 -19.24
CA PHE A 358 13.30 8.58 -19.49
C PHE A 358 14.46 9.52 -19.14
N THR A 359 14.79 10.42 -20.05
CA THR A 359 15.88 11.38 -19.85
C THR A 359 15.31 12.70 -19.33
N PRO A 360 15.60 13.08 -18.07
CA PRO A 360 15.11 14.34 -17.53
C PRO A 360 15.58 15.54 -18.34
N LYS A 361 14.72 16.55 -18.44
CA LYS A 361 14.95 17.80 -19.18
C LYS A 361 15.11 18.93 -18.18
N SER A 362 16.19 19.71 -18.31
CA SER A 362 16.39 20.90 -17.50
C SER A 362 15.27 21.91 -17.71
N THR A 363 14.91 22.64 -16.66
CA THR A 363 13.95 23.75 -16.72
C THR A 363 14.66 25.06 -16.38
N SER A 364 13.91 26.17 -16.30
CA SER A 364 14.43 27.46 -15.85
C SER A 364 14.88 27.47 -14.38
N PHE A 365 14.43 26.51 -13.57
CA PHE A 365 14.67 26.45 -12.12
C PHE A 365 15.41 25.18 -11.66
N VAL A 366 15.54 24.16 -12.51
CA VAL A 366 16.32 22.95 -12.21
C VAL A 366 17.32 22.66 -13.32
N SER A 367 18.60 22.60 -12.96
CA SER A 367 19.65 22.34 -13.93
C SER A 367 19.71 20.87 -14.32
N LYS A 368 20.32 20.59 -15.49
CA LYS A 368 20.59 19.21 -15.91
C LYS A 368 21.43 18.45 -14.87
N LYS A 369 22.40 19.12 -14.25
CA LYS A 369 23.27 18.54 -13.22
C LYS A 369 22.47 18.11 -11.98
N ASP A 370 21.52 18.93 -11.55
CA ASP A 370 20.68 18.61 -10.39
C ASP A 370 19.78 17.40 -10.68
N LEU A 371 19.21 17.34 -11.90
CA LEU A 371 18.42 16.19 -12.35
C LEU A 371 19.27 14.91 -12.47
N GLU A 372 20.53 15.01 -12.91
CA GLU A 372 21.47 13.88 -12.95
C GLU A 372 21.80 13.38 -11.53
N ILE A 373 21.94 14.27 -10.56
CA ILE A 373 22.12 13.90 -9.15
C ILE A 373 20.87 13.22 -8.60
N ALA A 374 19.69 13.79 -8.86
CA ALA A 374 18.42 13.21 -8.42
C ALA A 374 18.17 11.83 -9.04
N SER A 375 18.51 11.64 -10.31
CA SER A 375 18.34 10.37 -11.03
C SER A 375 19.23 9.24 -10.52
N LYS A 376 20.27 9.54 -9.74
CA LYS A 376 21.08 8.53 -9.03
C LYS A 376 20.39 8.03 -7.76
N LYS A 377 19.48 8.83 -7.19
CA LYS A 377 18.73 8.49 -5.98
C LYS A 377 17.35 7.90 -6.31
N TYR A 378 16.73 8.41 -7.36
CA TYR A 378 15.35 8.08 -7.73
C TYR A 378 15.31 7.48 -9.13
N LYS A 379 14.66 6.32 -9.22
CA LYS A 379 14.57 5.53 -10.45
C LYS A 379 13.66 6.23 -11.47
N GLN A 380 14.24 6.67 -12.59
CA GLN A 380 13.48 7.19 -13.72
C GLN A 380 12.65 6.08 -14.37
N ALA A 381 11.43 6.41 -14.81
CA ALA A 381 10.59 5.49 -15.55
C ALA A 381 11.23 5.13 -16.90
N PRO A 382 11.06 3.90 -17.42
CA PRO A 382 11.35 3.58 -18.82
C PRO A 382 10.62 4.54 -19.77
N GLU A 383 11.25 4.95 -20.88
CA GLU A 383 10.64 5.91 -21.82
C GLU A 383 9.29 5.39 -22.37
N ARG A 384 9.22 4.10 -22.68
CA ARG A 384 7.99 3.44 -23.13
C ARG A 384 6.88 3.46 -22.08
N MET A 385 7.25 3.35 -20.79
CA MET A 385 6.29 3.45 -19.69
C MET A 385 5.68 4.85 -19.63
N VAL A 386 6.50 5.89 -19.84
CA VAL A 386 6.04 7.28 -19.94
C VAL A 386 5.10 7.45 -21.13
N ALA A 387 5.46 6.94 -22.31
CA ALA A 387 4.61 7.01 -23.51
C ALA A 387 3.24 6.33 -23.30
N HIS A 388 3.24 5.08 -22.80
CA HIS A 388 1.99 4.35 -22.50
C HIS A 388 1.12 5.07 -21.47
N THR A 389 1.73 5.75 -20.50
CA THR A 389 1.00 6.53 -19.50
C THR A 389 0.38 7.77 -20.12
N LEU A 390 1.13 8.52 -20.92
CA LEU A 390 0.63 9.72 -21.62
C LEU A 390 -0.53 9.38 -22.58
N ASP A 391 -0.47 8.24 -23.26
CA ASP A 391 -1.57 7.78 -24.13
C ASP A 391 -2.85 7.47 -23.34
N GLN A 392 -2.73 6.77 -22.22
CA GLN A 392 -3.88 6.48 -21.35
C GLN A 392 -4.43 7.74 -20.67
N LEU A 393 -3.56 8.69 -20.29
CA LEU A 393 -3.99 9.99 -19.78
C LEU A 393 -4.76 10.75 -20.87
N ARG A 394 -4.28 10.79 -22.12
CA ARG A 394 -5.01 11.40 -23.25
C ARG A 394 -6.38 10.77 -23.45
N GLU A 395 -6.44 9.44 -23.41
CA GLU A 395 -7.68 8.68 -23.56
C GLU A 395 -8.70 8.99 -22.45
N MET A 396 -8.31 8.84 -21.18
CA MET A 396 -9.24 9.02 -20.07
C MET A 396 -9.71 10.47 -19.92
N HIS A 397 -8.86 11.45 -20.27
CA HIS A 397 -9.19 12.88 -20.17
C HIS A 397 -9.84 13.45 -21.44
N GLY A 398 -9.71 12.77 -22.59
CA GLY A 398 -10.24 13.24 -23.87
C GLY A 398 -9.40 14.29 -24.56
N LEU A 399 -8.11 14.30 -24.27
CA LEU A 399 -7.18 15.27 -24.81
C LEU A 399 -6.46 14.66 -26.01
N LYS A 400 -6.26 15.47 -27.05
CA LYS A 400 -5.44 15.06 -28.21
C LYS A 400 -3.95 15.13 -27.91
N PHE A 401 -3.57 16.00 -26.97
CA PHE A 401 -2.20 16.28 -26.62
C PHE A 401 -2.10 16.51 -25.11
N ILE A 402 -1.02 15.98 -24.54
CA ILE A 402 -0.55 16.27 -23.19
C ILE A 402 0.96 16.48 -23.35
N GLU A 403 1.46 17.56 -22.76
CA GLU A 403 2.88 17.90 -22.78
C GLU A 403 3.71 16.79 -22.11
N GLU A 404 4.97 16.63 -22.51
CA GLU A 404 5.83 15.66 -21.84
C GLU A 404 6.26 16.17 -20.46
N PRO A 405 6.41 15.28 -19.47
CA PRO A 405 7.02 15.66 -18.21
C PRO A 405 8.48 16.09 -18.41
N PHE A 406 9.02 16.87 -17.48
CA PHE A 406 10.45 17.17 -17.48
C PHE A 406 11.26 16.17 -16.64
N THR A 407 10.63 15.45 -15.72
CA THR A 407 11.23 14.34 -14.97
C THR A 407 10.18 13.36 -14.48
N THR A 408 10.61 12.14 -14.14
CA THR A 408 9.72 11.07 -13.67
C THR A 408 10.29 10.38 -12.43
N MET A 409 9.46 9.61 -11.74
CA MET A 409 9.92 8.64 -10.74
C MET A 409 8.92 7.51 -10.70
N TYR A 410 9.39 6.27 -10.61
CA TYR A 410 8.47 5.15 -10.44
C TYR A 410 9.01 4.13 -9.44
N GLU A 411 8.09 3.42 -8.82
CA GLU A 411 8.40 2.35 -7.89
C GLU A 411 7.42 1.19 -8.10
N ASN A 412 7.95 -0.03 -8.05
CA ASN A 412 7.19 -1.27 -8.13
C ASN A 412 7.54 -2.16 -6.94
N TRP A 413 6.59 -2.28 -6.01
CA TRP A 413 6.80 -2.98 -4.75
C TRP A 413 6.61 -4.50 -4.86
N ASN A 414 6.28 -5.02 -6.05
CA ASN A 414 6.02 -6.45 -6.23
C ASN A 414 7.28 -7.32 -6.23
N ASP A 415 8.45 -6.75 -6.52
CA ASP A 415 9.69 -7.50 -6.62
C ASP A 415 10.30 -7.79 -5.24
N ASP A 416 11.30 -8.68 -5.22
CA ASP A 416 12.12 -8.89 -4.04
C ASP A 416 12.81 -7.56 -3.64
N PRO A 417 12.87 -7.25 -2.33
CA PRO A 417 12.57 -8.14 -1.20
C PRO A 417 11.13 -8.02 -0.65
N TYR A 418 10.27 -7.18 -1.23
CA TYR A 418 8.99 -6.79 -0.64
C TYR A 418 7.85 -7.75 -0.99
N GLY A 419 7.75 -8.19 -2.26
CA GLY A 419 6.71 -9.12 -2.72
C GLY A 419 5.29 -8.56 -2.71
N GLY A 420 5.15 -7.23 -2.66
CA GLY A 420 3.88 -6.50 -2.52
C GLY A 420 4.11 -5.15 -1.83
N GLY A 421 3.22 -4.18 -2.08
CA GLY A 421 3.24 -2.89 -1.36
C GLY A 421 2.62 -2.96 0.03
N TYR A 422 1.69 -3.88 0.24
CA TYR A 422 0.97 -4.15 1.48
C TYR A 422 0.32 -5.54 1.42
N HIS A 423 -0.47 -5.92 2.43
CA HIS A 423 -1.01 -7.28 2.55
C HIS A 423 -2.53 -7.34 2.79
N ALA A 424 -3.09 -8.54 2.66
CA ALA A 424 -4.47 -8.85 3.02
C ALA A 424 -4.60 -10.24 3.63
N TRP A 425 -5.42 -10.40 4.67
CA TRP A 425 -5.71 -11.73 5.25
C TRP A 425 -6.42 -12.66 4.28
N LYS A 426 -5.90 -13.88 4.10
CA LYS A 426 -6.63 -14.95 3.38
C LYS A 426 -7.81 -15.44 4.21
N ALA A 427 -8.85 -15.89 3.50
CA ALA A 427 -9.92 -16.65 4.13
C ALA A 427 -9.40 -17.97 4.74
N ARG A 428 -10.16 -18.50 5.71
CA ARG A 428 -9.88 -19.77 6.44
C ARG A 428 -8.70 -19.72 7.41
N TYR A 429 -8.30 -18.52 7.83
CA TYR A 429 -7.36 -18.30 8.92
C TYR A 429 -8.06 -17.66 10.12
N ASP A 430 -7.66 -18.07 11.31
CA ASP A 430 -8.04 -17.40 12.56
C ASP A 430 -7.07 -16.22 12.77
N VAL A 431 -7.42 -15.06 12.21
CA VAL A 431 -6.56 -13.88 12.17
C VAL A 431 -6.01 -13.51 13.55
N GLY A 432 -6.84 -13.52 14.59
CA GLY A 432 -6.38 -13.19 15.95
C GLY A 432 -5.32 -14.16 16.47
N LYS A 433 -5.49 -15.47 16.23
CA LYS A 433 -4.48 -16.48 16.58
C LYS A 433 -3.21 -16.32 15.75
N VAL A 434 -3.34 -16.05 14.45
CA VAL A 434 -2.16 -15.84 13.59
C VAL A 434 -1.37 -14.61 14.03
N MET A 435 -2.02 -13.48 14.26
CA MET A 435 -1.38 -12.25 14.73
C MET A 435 -0.60 -12.49 16.03
N LYS A 436 -1.21 -13.17 17.01
CA LYS A 436 -0.56 -13.52 18.27
C LYS A 436 0.62 -14.47 18.06
N TYR A 437 0.44 -15.52 17.26
CA TYR A 437 1.49 -16.49 16.94
C TYR A 437 2.69 -15.81 16.27
N MET A 438 2.43 -14.96 15.28
CA MET A 438 3.50 -14.31 14.51
C MET A 438 4.36 -13.38 15.36
N ARG A 439 3.83 -12.72 16.39
CA ARG A 439 4.64 -11.88 17.30
C ARG A 439 5.79 -12.65 17.96
N ARG A 440 5.59 -13.94 18.27
CA ARG A 440 6.63 -14.85 18.77
C ARG A 440 6.34 -16.30 18.38
N PRO A 441 6.79 -16.74 17.20
CA PRO A 441 6.45 -18.07 16.67
C PRO A 441 7.01 -19.23 17.49
N LYS A 442 8.12 -19.00 18.20
CA LYS A 442 8.77 -19.98 19.07
C LYS A 442 8.95 -19.40 20.47
N GLN A 443 8.26 -20.00 21.43
CA GLN A 443 8.20 -19.51 22.81
C GLN A 443 9.49 -19.75 23.61
N ASP A 444 10.28 -20.74 23.21
CA ASP A 444 11.61 -21.00 23.78
C ASP A 444 12.70 -20.15 23.13
N GLU A 445 12.41 -19.49 22.01
CA GLU A 445 13.31 -18.55 21.33
C GLU A 445 12.97 -17.09 21.65
N ASN A 446 13.99 -16.26 21.51
CA ASN A 446 13.93 -14.80 21.55
C ASN A 446 13.95 -14.22 20.12
N ILE A 447 13.00 -14.67 19.30
CA ILE A 447 12.86 -14.28 17.89
C ILE A 447 11.42 -13.83 17.68
N TYR A 448 11.26 -12.58 17.27
CA TYR A 448 9.98 -11.89 17.17
C TYR A 448 9.75 -11.41 15.75
N ILE A 449 8.49 -11.35 15.32
CA ILE A 449 8.11 -10.82 14.00
C ILE A 449 7.07 -9.73 14.22
N CYS A 450 7.30 -8.57 13.60
CA CYS A 450 6.36 -7.46 13.64
C CYS A 450 6.33 -6.73 12.30
N GLY A 451 5.33 -5.87 12.12
CA GLY A 451 5.12 -5.12 10.89
C GLY A 451 3.68 -5.18 10.41
N GLU A 452 3.43 -4.52 9.29
CA GLU A 452 2.09 -4.36 8.71
C GLU A 452 1.48 -5.69 8.27
N ALA A 453 2.30 -6.61 7.76
CA ALA A 453 1.84 -7.81 7.07
C ALA A 453 0.89 -8.66 7.93
N TYR A 454 1.19 -8.80 9.23
CA TYR A 454 0.38 -9.58 10.18
C TYR A 454 -0.31 -8.67 11.21
N SER A 455 -0.88 -7.56 10.74
CA SER A 455 -1.64 -6.61 11.53
C SER A 455 -3.16 -6.65 11.23
N ASP A 456 -3.97 -6.02 12.07
CA ASP A 456 -5.40 -5.82 11.84
C ASP A 456 -5.72 -4.55 11.02
N GLN A 457 -4.68 -3.78 10.66
CA GLN A 457 -4.76 -2.56 9.84
C GLN A 457 -3.73 -2.62 8.70
N GLN A 458 -3.84 -3.66 7.89
CA GLN A 458 -3.02 -3.82 6.68
C GLN A 458 -3.24 -2.64 5.71
N GLY A 459 -2.20 -2.30 4.95
CA GLY A 459 -2.15 -1.11 4.08
C GLY A 459 -1.77 0.20 4.78
N TRP A 460 -1.68 0.22 6.12
CA TRP A 460 -1.44 1.44 6.89
C TRP A 460 -0.24 1.31 7.84
N ILE A 461 0.50 2.41 8.02
CA ILE A 461 1.60 2.49 9.01
C ILE A 461 1.13 2.18 10.43
N GLU A 462 -0.12 2.52 10.75
CA GLU A 462 -0.72 2.26 12.05
C GLU A 462 -0.72 0.76 12.38
N GLY A 463 -0.94 -0.12 11.41
CA GLY A 463 -0.90 -1.57 11.60
C GLY A 463 0.47 -2.04 12.06
N ALA A 464 1.54 -1.57 11.39
CA ALA A 464 2.91 -1.88 11.79
C ALA A 464 3.24 -1.37 13.20
N LEU A 465 2.84 -0.14 13.51
CA LEU A 465 3.07 0.49 14.82
C LEU A 465 2.30 -0.23 15.94
N CYS A 466 1.05 -0.62 15.70
CA CYS A 466 0.24 -1.34 16.68
C CYS A 466 0.85 -2.72 17.02
N VAL A 467 1.30 -3.47 16.01
CA VAL A 467 1.93 -4.79 16.24
C VAL A 467 3.28 -4.63 16.94
N ALA A 468 4.08 -3.63 16.57
CA ALA A 468 5.35 -3.34 17.24
C ALA A 468 5.13 -2.99 18.71
N GLU A 469 4.22 -2.06 19.01
CA GLU A 469 3.88 -1.66 20.38
C GLU A 469 3.36 -2.85 21.20
N LYS A 470 2.48 -3.66 20.62
CA LYS A 470 1.93 -4.85 21.29
C LYS A 470 2.99 -5.90 21.59
N MET A 471 3.93 -6.12 20.68
CA MET A 471 5.08 -7.01 20.90
C MET A 471 6.00 -6.48 22.02
N MET A 472 6.26 -5.16 22.07
CA MET A 472 7.06 -4.57 23.15
C MET A 472 6.41 -4.75 24.53
N GLN A 473 5.08 -4.62 24.61
CA GLN A 473 4.32 -4.87 25.84
C GLN A 473 4.33 -6.35 26.23
N ASP A 474 3.96 -7.24 25.29
CA ASP A 474 3.77 -8.67 25.57
C ASP A 474 5.10 -9.40 25.87
N GLU A 475 6.19 -9.04 25.19
CA GLU A 475 7.43 -9.82 25.19
C GLU A 475 8.60 -9.14 25.93
N PHE A 476 8.60 -7.80 25.99
CA PHE A 476 9.68 -7.02 26.64
C PHE A 476 9.23 -6.34 27.93
N ASN A 477 7.97 -6.54 28.35
CA ASN A 477 7.36 -5.90 29.52
C ASN A 477 7.49 -4.36 29.50
N MET A 478 7.53 -3.77 28.30
CA MET A 478 7.55 -2.31 28.17
C MET A 478 6.17 -1.74 28.50
N SER A 479 6.16 -0.64 29.23
CA SER A 479 4.92 0.12 29.44
C SER A 479 4.58 0.90 28.18
N LYS A 480 3.28 1.04 27.90
CA LYS A 480 2.79 1.92 26.83
C LYS A 480 3.31 3.35 27.06
N PRO A 481 3.66 4.12 26.00
CA PRO A 481 4.05 5.51 26.14
C PRO A 481 2.84 6.40 26.49
N SER A 482 2.47 6.39 27.77
CA SER A 482 1.29 7.07 28.31
C SER A 482 1.32 8.60 28.16
N GLU A 483 2.50 9.18 27.88
CA GLU A 483 2.65 10.62 27.67
C GLU A 483 1.95 11.11 26.40
N TRP A 484 1.81 10.24 25.39
CA TRP A 484 1.24 10.62 24.10
C TRP A 484 0.30 9.57 23.51
N LEU A 485 0.18 8.37 24.07
CA LEU A 485 -0.76 7.35 23.64
C LEU A 485 -1.73 6.97 24.77
N ASP A 486 -3.03 7.04 24.49
CA ASP A 486 -4.08 6.67 25.45
C ASP A 486 -3.90 5.22 25.91
N ASP A 487 -3.91 5.01 27.23
CA ASP A 487 -3.79 3.70 27.89
C ASP A 487 -4.82 2.70 27.32
N ASN A 488 -6.04 3.16 27.04
CA ASN A 488 -7.13 2.34 26.51
C ASN A 488 -7.10 2.20 24.98
N TYR A 489 -6.10 2.76 24.29
CA TYR A 489 -6.00 2.62 22.84
C TYR A 489 -5.85 1.15 22.44
N TYR A 490 -6.74 0.71 21.54
CA TYR A 490 -6.80 -0.67 21.07
C TYR A 490 -5.72 -0.94 20.00
N LEU A 491 -4.79 -1.83 20.31
CA LEU A 491 -3.66 -2.21 19.44
C LEU A 491 -3.97 -3.38 18.50
N GLY A 492 -5.22 -3.83 18.43
CA GLY A 492 -5.58 -5.06 17.72
C GLY A 492 -5.47 -6.32 18.58
N ARG A 493 -5.72 -7.48 17.95
CA ARG A 493 -5.79 -8.80 18.59
C ARG A 493 -4.46 -9.38 19.06
#